data_AF-A0A0V1LXW5-F1
#
_entry.id   AF-A0A0V1LXW5-F1
#
_cell.length_a   1.000
_cell.length_b   1.000
_cell.length_c   1.000
_cell.angle_alpha   90.00
_cell.angle_beta   90.00
_cell.angle_gamma   90.00
#
_symmetry.space_group_name_H-M   'P 1'
#
loop_
_entity.id
_entity.type
_entity.pdbx_description
1 polymer ?
#
loop_
_entity_poly.entity_id
_entity_poly.type
_entity_poly.pdbx_seq_one_letter_code
_entity_poly.pdbx_strand_id
1 'polypeptide(L)' 'LVFVALFSSEQYAQVKSCGDITFGLVTQCVLPKTISDVAIKKNYSTMLNIAMKINMKIGGINTKLLED' A
#
# COMPACT_ATOMS: atom_id res chain seq x y z
N LEU A 1 -9.36 6.47 -1.56
CA LEU A 1 -8.22 5.52 -1.62
C LEU A 1 -8.24 4.82 -2.96
N VAL A 2 -7.16 4.90 -3.74
CA VAL A 2 -7.04 4.24 -5.06
C VAL A 2 -5.92 3.20 -5.01
N PHE A 3 -6.21 1.98 -5.43
CA PHE A 3 -5.20 0.91 -5.56
C PHE A 3 -4.56 0.97 -6.94
N VAL A 4 -3.23 0.93 -6.98
CA VAL A 4 -2.48 0.98 -8.25
C VAL A 4 -1.49 -0.17 -8.29
N ALA A 5 -1.62 -1.03 -9.29
CA ALA A 5 -0.63 -2.07 -9.57
C ALA A 5 0.56 -1.47 -10.32
N LEU A 6 1.77 -1.64 -9.79
CA LEU A 6 3.00 -1.10 -10.40
C LEU A 6 3.95 -2.22 -10.82
N PHE A 7 4.66 -2.00 -11.93
CA PHE A 7 5.61 -2.97 -12.49
C PHE A 7 7.06 -2.49 -12.40
N SER A 8 7.29 -1.20 -12.11
CA SER A 8 8.63 -0.63 -11.91
C SER A 8 8.64 0.48 -10.84
N SER A 9 9.83 0.81 -10.36
CA SER A 9 10.08 1.91 -9.41
C SER A 9 9.86 3.30 -10.04
N GLU A 10 10.13 3.46 -11.33
CA GLU A 10 9.89 4.72 -12.05
C GLU A 10 8.38 5.07 -12.09
N GLN A 11 7.53 4.06 -12.31
CA GLN A 11 6.07 4.24 -12.25
C GLN A 11 5.60 4.65 -10.86
N TYR A 12 6.26 4.18 -9.80
CA TYR A 12 5.92 4.56 -8.42
C TYR A 12 6.07 6.07 -8.21
N ALA A 13 7.19 6.65 -8.63
CA ALA A 13 7.45 8.08 -8.46
C ALA A 13 6.42 8.93 -9.21
N GLN A 14 6.07 8.55 -10.44
CA GLN A 14 5.08 9.25 -11.25
C GLN A 14 3.68 9.17 -10.62
N VAL A 15 3.25 7.96 -10.22
CA VAL A 15 1.94 7.76 -9.58
C VAL A 15 1.86 8.50 -8.25
N LYS A 16 2.97 8.57 -7.50
CA LYS A 16 3.02 9.34 -6.26
C LYS A 16 2.97 10.83 -6.47
N SER A 17 3.74 11.37 -7.41
CA SER A 17 3.69 12.80 -7.75
C SER A 17 2.30 13.19 -8.23
N CYS A 18 1.75 12.43 -9.18
CA CYS A 18 0.44 12.70 -9.77
C CYS A 18 -0.69 12.56 -8.72
N GLY A 19 -0.70 11.45 -7.98
CA GLY A 19 -1.71 11.18 -6.96
C GLY A 19 -1.67 12.20 -5.82
N ASP A 20 -0.52 12.36 -5.17
CA ASP A 20 -0.43 13.13 -3.92
C ASP A 20 -0.39 14.65 -4.20
N ILE A 21 0.28 15.12 -5.27
CA ILE A 21 0.46 16.56 -5.54
C ILE A 21 -0.61 17.11 -6.48
N THR A 22 -0.86 16.43 -7.60
CA THR A 22 -1.75 16.97 -8.65
C THR A 22 -3.21 16.78 -8.30
N PHE A 23 -3.58 15.60 -7.77
CA PHE A 23 -4.99 15.23 -7.56
C PHE A 23 -5.40 15.12 -6.09
N GLY A 24 -4.46 15.20 -5.14
CA GLY A 24 -4.76 15.05 -3.70
C GLY A 24 -5.36 13.68 -3.35
N LEU A 25 -5.05 12.65 -4.14
CA LEU A 25 -5.59 11.30 -4.00
C LEU A 25 -4.72 10.45 -3.09
N VAL A 26 -5.36 9.85 -2.09
CA VAL A 26 -4.73 8.80 -1.29
C VAL A 26 -4.55 7.53 -2.15
N THR A 27 -3.30 7.19 -2.47
CA THR A 27 -2.93 6.05 -3.32
C THR A 27 -2.31 4.90 -2.51
N GLN A 28 -2.66 3.65 -2.84
CA GLN A 28 -2.00 2.43 -2.35
C GLN A 28 -1.41 1.65 -3.52
N CYS A 29 -0.11 1.84 -3.72
CA CYS A 29 0.65 1.10 -4.71
C CYS A 29 0.94 -0.32 -4.23
N VAL A 30 0.77 -1.30 -5.12
CA VAL A 30 1.04 -2.72 -4.85
C VAL A 30 1.75 -3.33 -6.05
N LEU A 31 2.68 -4.26 -5.79
CA LEU A 31 3.30 -5.04 -6.85
C LEU A 31 2.37 -6.20 -7.24
N PRO A 32 2.30 -6.61 -8.52
CA PRO A 32 1.54 -7.78 -8.96
C PRO A 32 1.90 -9.05 -8.17
N LYS A 33 3.19 -9.24 -7.83
CA LYS A 33 3.63 -10.34 -6.96
C LYS A 33 2.95 -10.30 -5.59
N THR A 34 2.85 -9.11 -4.98
CA THR A 34 2.19 -8.93 -3.69
C THR A 34 0.69 -9.24 -3.78
N ILE A 35 0.04 -8.89 -4.89
CA ILE A 35 -1.36 -9.27 -5.15
C ILE A 35 -1.47 -10.81 -5.22
N SER A 36 -0.58 -11.47 -5.96
CA SER A 36 -0.54 -12.94 -6.04
C SER A 36 -0.32 -13.60 -4.67
N ASP A 37 0.59 -13.05 -3.85
CA ASP A 37 0.87 -13.55 -2.50
C ASP A 37 -0.36 -13.47 -1.59
N VAL A 38 -1.19 -12.42 -1.73
CA VAL A 38 -2.42 -12.28 -0.94
C VAL A 38 -3.58 -13.11 -1.53
N ALA A 39 -3.89 -12.93 -2.82
CA ALA A 39 -5.09 -13.48 -3.43
C ALA A 39 -4.99 -14.98 -3.74
N ILE A 40 -3.80 -15.45 -4.15
CA ILE A 40 -3.59 -16.85 -4.55
C ILE A 40 -3.00 -17.63 -3.39
N LYS A 41 -1.92 -17.13 -2.78
CA LYS A 41 -1.20 -17.87 -1.73
C LYS A 41 -1.77 -17.65 -0.34
N LYS A 42 -2.79 -16.80 -0.18
CA LYS A 42 -3.43 -16.47 1.11
C LYS A 42 -2.42 -16.06 2.18
N ASN A 43 -1.39 -15.29 1.81
CA ASN A 43 -0.38 -14.81 2.75
C ASN A 43 -0.99 -13.71 3.64
N TYR A 44 -1.51 -14.11 4.79
CA TYR A 44 -2.16 -13.22 5.75
C TYR A 44 -1.22 -12.16 6.32
N SER A 45 0.05 -12.46 6.54
CA SER A 45 1.03 -11.46 7.02
C SER A 45 1.21 -10.32 6.02
N THR A 46 1.29 -10.65 4.73
CA THR A 46 1.37 -9.64 3.65
C THR A 46 0.07 -8.82 3.58
N MET A 47 -1.08 -9.48 3.73
CA MET A 47 -2.38 -8.82 3.76
C MET A 47 -2.49 -7.84 4.93
N LEU A 48 -2.09 -8.24 6.15
CA LEU A 48 -2.10 -7.40 7.34
C LEU A 48 -1.14 -6.21 7.19
N ASN A 49 0.05 -6.42 6.62
CA ASN A 49 0.98 -5.33 6.34
C ASN A 49 0.39 -4.28 5.37
N ILE A 50 -0.38 -4.72 4.36
CA ILE A 50 -1.08 -3.82 3.45
C ILE A 50 -2.22 -3.09 4.18
N ALA A 51 -3.02 -3.82 4.98
CA ALA A 51 -4.12 -3.24 5.76
C ALA A 51 -3.61 -2.16 6.72
N MET A 52 -2.50 -2.39 7.43
CA MET A 52 -1.88 -1.39 8.29
C MET A 52 -1.41 -0.15 7.51
N LYS A 53 -0.83 -0.32 6.31
CA LYS A 53 -0.45 0.82 5.45
C LYS A 53 -1.67 1.62 5.00
N ILE A 54 -2.77 0.95 4.65
CA ILE A 54 -4.03 1.59 4.29
C ILE A 54 -4.59 2.37 5.47
N ASN A 55 -4.60 1.76 6.67
CA ASN A 55 -5.13 2.38 7.89
C ASN A 55 -4.49 3.75 8.13
N MET A 56 -3.15 3.84 8.12
CA MET A 56 -2.44 5.12 8.26
C MET A 56 -2.78 6.15 7.17
N LYS A 57 -3.00 5.69 5.94
CA LYS A 57 -3.29 6.57 4.80
C LYS A 57 -4.68 7.20 4.85
N ILE A 58 -5.63 6.57 5.54
CA ILE A 58 -6.99 7.11 5.73
C ILE A 58 -7.16 7.82 7.07
N GLY A 59 -6.06 8.13 7.77
CA GLY A 59 -6.06 8.83 9.05
C GLY A 59 -6.20 7.93 10.28
N GLY A 60 -6.20 6.61 10.10
CA GLY A 60 -6.15 5.66 11.20
C GLY A 60 -4.79 5.62 11.88
N ILE A 61 -4.76 5.19 13.14
CA ILE A 61 -3.54 5.10 13.94
C ILE A 61 -3.16 3.63 14.09
N ASN A 62 -1.90 3.31 13.79
CA ASN A 62 -1.30 2.01 14.11
C ASN A 62 -0.42 2.14 15.34
N THR A 63 -0.36 1.07 16.13
CA THR A 63 0.54 0.96 17.28
C THR A 63 1.62 -0.07 16.98
N LYS A 64 2.85 0.24 17.39
CA LYS A 64 3.95 -0.75 17.45
C LYS A 64 3.97 -1.35 18.86
N LEU A 65 4.10 -2.66 18.95
CA LEU A 65 4.38 -3.31 20.22
C LEU A 65 5.79 -2.93 20.68
N LEU A 66 5.94 -2.52 21.94
CA LEU A 66 7.25 -2.36 22.57
C LEU A 66 7.80 -3.74 22.91
N GLU A 67 9.10 -3.93 22.73
CA GLU A 67 9.80 -5.10 23.28
C GLU A 67 9.87 -4.94 24.80
N ASP A 68 9.73 -6.04 25.55
CA ASP A 68 9.84 -6.06 27.01
C ASP A 68 11.24 -5.66 27.50
#